data_AF-A0A8J7Q541-F1
#
_entry.id   AF-A0A8J7Q541-F1
#
_cell.length_a   1.000
_cell.length_b   1.000
_cell.length_c   1.000
_cell.angle_alpha   90.00
_cell.angle_beta   90.00
_cell.angle_gamma   90.00
#
_symmetry.space_group_name_H-M   'P 1'
#
loop_
_entity.id
_entity.type
_entity.pdbx_description
1 polymer ?
#
loop_
_entity_poly.entity_id
_entity_poly.type
_entity_poly.pdbx_seq_one_letter_code
_entity_poly.pdbx_strand_id
1 'polypeptide(L)'
;MRRFLIQLVLPTFFCLVPVAGAALVALAVPREAMRHYLERIRNSPIDWLILTLGAVLFVTQILLAWRALRWRGDNFDERPDTWLTHLAAAAEWFPLLGLIGTVAAILQTFSALGAPGLTPEQTSPRAIIHNYAPAITATGSGLFMALMNILPTWIVLIGRDLIRSLAGGPTPTRGAAR
;
A
#
# COMPACT_ATOMS: atom_id res chain seq x y z
N MET A 1 34.69 -6.03 4.47
CA MET A 1 33.82 -4.84 4.42
C MET A 1 32.86 -4.83 3.23
N ARG A 2 33.35 -4.93 1.98
CA ARG A 2 32.50 -4.96 0.75
C ARG A 2 31.37 -6.01 0.77
N ARG A 3 31.68 -7.24 1.20
CA ARG A 3 30.68 -8.33 1.28
C ARG A 3 29.58 -8.06 2.30
N PHE A 4 29.91 -7.46 3.45
CA PHE A 4 28.94 -7.06 4.46
C PHE A 4 28.02 -5.92 3.97
N LEU A 5 28.58 -4.93 3.28
CA LEU A 5 27.82 -3.83 2.68
C LEU A 5 26.82 -4.34 1.63
N ILE A 6 27.27 -5.22 0.73
CA ILE A 6 26.43 -5.74 -0.36
C ILE A 6 25.38 -6.74 0.14
N GLN A 7 25.71 -7.59 1.12
CA GLN A 7 24.83 -8.68 1.53
C GLN A 7 23.82 -8.30 2.62
N LEU A 8 24.07 -7.21 3.35
CA LEU A 8 23.22 -6.82 4.49
C LEU A 8 22.79 -5.37 4.42
N VAL A 9 23.74 -4.43 4.28
CA VAL A 9 23.42 -3.00 4.37
C VAL A 9 22.57 -2.52 3.20
N LEU A 10 22.96 -2.84 1.96
CA LEU A 10 22.20 -2.44 0.77
C LEU A 10 20.79 -3.03 0.73
N PRO A 11 20.58 -4.35 0.92
CA PRO A 11 19.24 -4.93 0.97
C PRO A 11 18.35 -4.28 2.03
N THR A 12 18.87 -4.09 3.25
CA THR A 12 18.11 -3.45 4.32
C THR A 12 17.78 -1.99 3.99
N PHE A 13 18.73 -1.24 3.44
CA PHE A 13 18.50 0.15 3.01
C PHE A 13 17.38 0.24 1.96
N PHE A 14 17.43 -0.61 0.93
CA PHE A 14 16.39 -0.66 -0.10
C PHE A 14 15.02 -1.02 0.49
N CYS A 15 14.95 -1.99 1.41
CA CYS A 15 13.69 -2.34 2.09
C CYS A 15 13.13 -1.24 3.00
N LEU A 16 13.95 -0.27 3.43
CA LEU A 16 13.46 0.90 4.17
C LEU A 16 12.79 1.94 3.24
N VAL A 17 13.06 1.91 1.93
CA VAL A 17 12.49 2.90 1.00
C VAL A 17 10.96 2.85 0.94
N PRO A 18 10.28 1.69 0.81
CA PRO A 18 8.82 1.66 0.86
C PRO A 18 8.24 2.13 2.21
N VAL A 19 8.92 1.81 3.32
CA VAL A 19 8.51 2.25 4.67
C VAL A 19 8.62 3.78 4.79
N ALA A 20 9.72 4.35 4.30
CA ALA A 20 9.89 5.79 4.23
C ALA A 20 8.85 6.43 3.30
N GLY A 21 8.55 5.81 2.16
CA GLY A 21 7.47 6.23 1.26
C GLY A 21 6.10 6.29 1.97
N ALA A 22 5.77 5.26 2.75
CA ALA A 22 4.55 5.24 3.56
C ALA A 22 4.50 6.40 4.56
N ALA A 23 5.60 6.62 5.28
CA ALA A 23 5.71 7.71 6.25
C ALA A 23 5.61 9.08 5.56
N LEU A 24 6.26 9.28 4.41
CA LEU A 24 6.20 10.52 3.64
C LEU A 24 4.78 10.82 3.16
N VAL A 25 4.07 9.82 2.62
CA VAL A 25 2.66 9.98 2.22
C VAL A 25 1.82 10.38 3.44
N ALA A 26 1.97 9.69 4.57
CA ALA A 26 1.22 10.02 5.79
C ALA A 26 1.52 11.43 6.32
N LEU A 27 2.78 11.89 6.23
CA LEU A 27 3.19 13.23 6.64
C LEU A 27 2.77 14.32 5.66
N ALA A 28 2.57 13.98 4.39
CA ALA A 28 2.10 14.91 3.36
C ALA A 28 0.60 15.21 3.48
N VAL A 29 -0.18 14.35 4.15
CA VAL A 29 -1.61 14.59 4.38
C VAL A 29 -1.81 15.75 5.37
N PRO A 30 -2.68 16.74 5.06
CA PRO A 30 -3.01 17.82 5.99
C PRO A 30 -3.46 17.28 7.36
N ARG A 31 -2.95 17.89 8.44
CA ARG A 31 -3.18 17.41 9.82
C ARG A 31 -4.65 17.30 10.19
N GLU A 32 -5.50 18.20 9.69
CA GLU A 32 -6.95 18.18 9.93
C GLU A 32 -7.61 16.98 9.24
N ALA A 33 -7.28 16.73 7.97
CA ALA A 33 -7.76 15.57 7.24
C ALA A 33 -7.31 14.26 7.90
N MET A 34 -6.06 14.20 8.36
CA MET A 34 -5.54 13.03 9.08
C MET A 34 -6.28 12.79 10.41
N ARG A 35 -6.59 13.85 11.18
CA ARG A 35 -7.37 13.71 12.42
C ARG A 35 -8.75 13.13 12.16
N HIS A 36 -9.48 13.68 11.18
CA HIS A 36 -10.79 13.15 10.80
C HIS A 36 -10.73 11.70 10.29
N TYR A 37 -9.70 11.37 9.51
CA TYR A 37 -9.47 10.00 9.05
C TYR A 37 -9.25 9.04 10.23
N LEU A 38 -8.39 9.40 11.19
CA LEU A 38 -8.10 8.58 12.37
C LEU A 38 -9.30 8.42 13.30
N GLU A 39 -10.09 9.48 13.50
CA GLU A 39 -11.35 9.41 14.25
C GLU A 39 -12.34 8.45 13.58
N ARG A 40 -12.38 8.42 12.25
CA ARG A 40 -13.29 7.56 11.50
C ARG A 40 -12.88 6.10 11.50
N ILE A 41 -11.60 5.80 11.27
CA ILE A 41 -11.10 4.41 11.22
C ILE A 41 -11.51 3.64 12.46
N ARG A 42 -11.51 4.28 13.64
CA ARG A 42 -11.91 3.65 14.91
C ARG A 42 -13.27 2.97 14.85
N ASN A 43 -14.18 3.48 14.02
CA ASN A 43 -15.56 3.03 13.91
C ASN A 43 -15.88 2.39 12.54
N SER A 44 -14.89 2.18 11.66
CA SER A 44 -15.11 1.71 10.29
C SER A 44 -14.51 0.31 10.08
N PRO A 45 -15.33 -0.76 10.11
CA PRO A 45 -14.84 -2.13 9.93
C PRO A 45 -14.18 -2.37 8.57
N ILE A 46 -14.66 -1.71 7.51
CA ILE A 46 -14.09 -1.85 6.17
C ILE A 46 -12.71 -1.22 6.06
N ASP A 47 -12.48 -0.08 6.73
CA ASP A 47 -11.15 0.51 6.81
C ASP A 47 -10.19 -0.42 7.54
N TRP A 48 -10.61 -1.02 8.66
CA TRP A 48 -9.79 -2.01 9.37
C TRP A 48 -9.46 -3.23 8.53
N LEU A 49 -10.42 -3.73 7.75
CA LEU A 49 -10.21 -4.84 6.84
C LEU A 49 -9.14 -4.49 5.80
N ILE A 50 -9.28 -3.35 5.13
CA ILE A 50 -8.34 -2.87 4.10
C ILE A 50 -6.94 -2.66 4.71
N LEU A 51 -6.86 -1.94 5.84
CA LEU A 51 -5.59 -1.59 6.46
C LEU A 51 -4.86 -2.81 7.03
N THR A 52 -5.58 -3.73 7.67
CA THR A 52 -4.97 -4.95 8.25
C THR A 52 -4.48 -5.88 7.16
N LEU A 53 -5.31 -6.13 6.14
CA LEU A 53 -4.92 -6.97 5.02
C LEU A 53 -3.74 -6.35 4.25
N GLY A 54 -3.80 -5.04 3.98
CA GLY A 54 -2.74 -4.29 3.33
C GLY A 54 -1.44 -4.28 4.12
N ALA A 55 -1.49 -4.16 5.45
CA ALA A 55 -0.32 -4.21 6.32
C ALA A 55 0.33 -5.61 6.36
N VAL A 56 -0.48 -6.67 6.46
CA VAL A 56 0.03 -8.06 6.42
C VAL A 56 0.70 -8.35 5.09
N LEU A 57 0.07 -7.94 3.99
CA LEU A 57 0.60 -8.09 2.64
C LEU A 57 1.93 -7.32 2.50
N PHE A 58 1.96 -6.09 3.00
CA PHE A 58 3.15 -5.22 2.93
C PHE A 58 4.32 -5.79 3.70
N VAL A 59 4.11 -6.22 4.95
CA VAL A 59 5.15 -6.84 5.77
C VAL A 59 5.68 -8.10 5.08
N THR A 60 4.79 -8.94 4.54
CA THR A 60 5.18 -10.14 3.80
C THR A 60 6.04 -9.78 2.59
N GLN A 61 5.62 -8.78 1.80
CA GLN A 61 6.40 -8.31 0.65
C GLN A 61 7.74 -7.72 1.05
N ILE A 62 7.85 -6.98 2.15
CA ILE A 62 9.13 -6.44 2.65
C ILE A 62 10.08 -7.58 3.02
N LEU A 63 9.59 -8.62 3.69
CA LEU A 63 10.40 -9.79 4.04
C LEU A 63 10.86 -10.56 2.80
N LEU A 64 9.98 -10.72 1.81
CA LEU A 64 10.31 -11.36 0.53
C LEU A 64 11.29 -10.51 -0.29
N ALA A 65 11.09 -9.19 -0.34
CA ALA A 65 11.98 -8.24 -1.03
C ALA A 65 13.37 -8.23 -0.40
N TRP A 66 13.44 -8.25 0.93
CA TRP A 66 14.69 -8.36 1.65
C TRP A 66 15.43 -9.64 1.27
N ARG A 67 14.75 -10.78 1.23
CA ARG A 67 15.33 -12.05 0.77
C ARG A 67 15.78 -11.99 -0.69
N ALA A 68 14.95 -11.40 -1.56
CA ALA A 68 15.19 -11.26 -2.99
C ALA A 68 16.41 -10.41 -3.33
N LEU A 69 16.74 -9.44 -2.46
CA LEU A 69 17.90 -8.56 -2.60
C LEU A 69 19.18 -9.16 -2.01
N ARG A 70 19.12 -10.28 -1.29
CA ARG A 70 20.32 -10.93 -0.75
C ARG A 70 21.07 -11.68 -1.84
N TRP A 71 22.36 -11.42 -1.90
CA TRP A 71 23.29 -12.13 -2.77
C TRP A 71 23.57 -13.54 -2.23
N ARG A 72 23.33 -14.59 -3.03
CA ARG A 72 23.50 -15.99 -2.65
C ARG A 72 24.32 -16.74 -3.69
N GLY A 73 25.60 -17.00 -3.37
CA GLY A 73 26.54 -17.59 -4.32
C GLY A 73 26.89 -16.56 -5.40
N ASP A 74 26.55 -16.89 -6.65
CA ASP A 74 26.94 -16.09 -7.82
C ASP A 74 25.83 -15.13 -8.31
N ASN A 75 24.60 -15.22 -7.77
CA ASN A 75 23.48 -14.37 -8.16
C ASN A 75 22.55 -14.04 -6.96
N PHE A 76 21.50 -13.24 -7.19
CA PHE A 76 20.43 -12.99 -6.23
C PHE A 76 19.50 -14.20 -6.03
N ASP A 77 18.79 -14.24 -4.91
CA ASP A 77 17.71 -15.22 -4.70
C ASP A 77 16.45 -14.78 -5.47
N GLU A 78 16.16 -15.44 -6.59
CA GLU A 78 15.02 -15.13 -7.47
C GLU A 78 13.72 -15.87 -7.08
N ARG A 79 13.78 -16.82 -6.13
CA ARG A 79 12.60 -17.59 -5.68
C ARG A 79 11.43 -16.73 -5.16
N PRO A 80 11.66 -15.59 -4.48
CA PRO A 80 10.58 -14.73 -4.01
C PRO A 80 9.87 -13.97 -5.13
N ASP A 81 10.41 -13.91 -6.36
CA ASP A 81 9.96 -12.98 -7.41
C ASP A 81 8.54 -13.28 -7.88
N THR A 82 8.20 -14.56 -8.06
CA THR A 82 6.84 -14.99 -8.41
C THR A 82 5.84 -14.56 -7.33
N TRP A 83 6.20 -14.75 -6.06
CA TRP A 83 5.35 -14.34 -4.94
C TRP A 83 5.22 -12.83 -4.85
N LEU A 84 6.31 -12.07 -5.01
CA LEU A 84 6.26 -10.60 -5.02
C LEU A 84 5.35 -10.07 -6.14
N THR A 85 5.38 -10.70 -7.31
CA THR A 85 4.53 -10.36 -8.44
C THR A 85 3.06 -10.65 -8.14
N HIS A 86 2.74 -11.84 -7.62
CA HIS A 86 1.37 -12.20 -7.24
C HIS A 86 0.81 -11.31 -6.12
N LEU A 87 1.63 -10.97 -5.13
CA LEU A 87 1.24 -10.10 -4.02
C LEU A 87 1.04 -8.65 -4.50
N ALA A 88 1.87 -8.16 -5.42
CA ALA A 88 1.65 -6.86 -6.05
C ALA A 88 0.35 -6.83 -6.88
N ALA A 89 0.05 -7.90 -7.63
CA ALA A 89 -1.21 -8.02 -8.34
C ALA A 89 -2.41 -8.07 -7.38
N ALA A 90 -2.29 -8.76 -6.24
CA ALA A 90 -3.32 -8.75 -5.20
C ALA A 90 -3.54 -7.35 -4.61
N ALA A 91 -2.51 -6.51 -4.55
CA ALA A 91 -2.63 -5.13 -4.08
C ALA A 91 -3.51 -4.25 -4.97
N GLU A 92 -3.64 -4.58 -6.26
CA GLU A 92 -4.53 -3.88 -7.20
C GLU A 92 -6.02 -4.03 -6.84
N TRP A 93 -6.36 -4.93 -5.91
CA TRP A 93 -7.73 -5.12 -5.43
C TRP A 93 -8.10 -4.15 -4.31
N PHE A 94 -7.14 -3.54 -3.61
CA PHE A 94 -7.44 -2.60 -2.52
C PHE A 94 -8.27 -1.38 -2.95
N PRO A 95 -8.05 -0.75 -4.13
CA PRO A 95 -8.92 0.31 -4.60
C PRO A 95 -10.35 -0.18 -4.88
N LEU A 96 -10.51 -1.43 -5.32
CA LEU A 96 -11.84 -2.04 -5.51
C LEU A 96 -12.54 -2.26 -4.17
N LEU A 97 -11.82 -2.69 -3.13
CA LEU A 97 -12.36 -2.77 -1.76
C LEU A 97 -12.76 -1.38 -1.24
N GLY A 98 -11.97 -0.35 -1.52
CA GLY A 98 -12.31 1.03 -1.21
C GLY A 98 -13.60 1.48 -1.91
N LEU A 99 -13.77 1.13 -3.18
CA LEU A 99 -14.99 1.38 -3.96
C LEU A 99 -16.21 0.64 -3.37
N ILE A 100 -16.05 -0.59 -2.91
CA ILE A 100 -17.14 -1.28 -2.20
C ILE A 100 -17.57 -0.49 -0.95
N GLY A 101 -16.60 0.06 -0.20
CA GLY A 101 -16.89 0.92 0.94
C GLY A 101 -17.60 2.21 0.57
N THR A 102 -17.30 2.80 -0.58
CA THR A 102 -18.02 3.99 -1.06
C THR A 102 -19.46 3.66 -1.41
N VAL A 103 -19.68 2.58 -2.16
CA VAL A 103 -21.01 2.12 -2.53
C VAL A 103 -21.85 1.81 -1.28
N ALA A 104 -21.27 1.11 -0.29
CA ALA A 104 -21.96 0.81 0.96
C ALA A 104 -22.37 2.07 1.72
N ALA A 105 -21.47 3.05 1.85
CA ALA A 105 -21.76 4.33 2.51
C ALA A 105 -22.80 5.17 1.76
N ILE A 106 -22.77 5.15 0.43
CA ILE A 106 -23.77 5.84 -0.41
C ILE A 106 -25.14 5.20 -0.23
N LEU A 107 -25.23 3.86 -0.30
CA LEU A 107 -26.48 3.14 -0.09
C LEU A 107 -27.06 3.39 1.30
N GLN A 108 -26.19 3.43 2.33
CA GLN A 108 -26.59 3.79 3.69
C GLN A 108 -27.11 5.23 3.79
N THR A 109 -26.48 6.16 3.08
CA THR A 109 -26.90 7.57 3.09
C THR A 109 -28.26 7.74 2.42
N PHE A 110 -28.47 7.12 1.26
CA PHE A 110 -29.75 7.20 0.54
C PHE A 110 -30.88 6.47 1.26
N SER A 111 -30.61 5.32 1.89
CA SER A 111 -31.63 4.62 2.69
C SER A 111 -32.06 5.44 3.91
N ALA A 112 -31.12 6.16 4.54
CA ALA A 112 -31.40 7.07 5.64
C ALA A 112 -32.23 8.29 5.21
N LEU A 113 -32.08 8.78 3.98
CA LEU A 113 -32.88 9.90 3.45
C LEU A 113 -34.29 9.49 3.00
N GLY A 114 -34.48 8.22 2.62
CA GLY A 114 -35.77 7.69 2.18
C GLY A 114 -36.67 7.16 3.29
N ALA A 115 -36.22 7.19 4.55
CA ALA A 115 -36.97 6.63 5.68
C ALA A 115 -38.22 7.47 6.03
N PRO A 116 -39.40 6.86 6.18
CA PRO A 116 -40.60 7.59 6.60
C PRO A 116 -40.48 8.10 8.04
N GLY A 117 -40.90 9.34 8.30
CA GLY A 117 -40.87 9.95 9.63
C GLY A 117 -39.59 10.72 9.97
N LEU A 118 -38.73 11.02 8.99
CA LEU A 118 -37.52 11.83 9.20
C LEU A 118 -37.84 13.26 9.63
N THR A 119 -37.12 13.73 10.64
CA THR A 119 -37.11 15.13 11.04
C THR A 119 -36.22 15.97 10.11
N PRO A 120 -36.46 17.28 9.95
CA PRO A 120 -35.61 18.17 9.14
C PRO A 120 -34.13 18.18 9.55
N GLU A 121 -33.81 17.86 10.81
CA GLU A 121 -32.44 17.73 11.29
C GLU A 121 -31.71 16.51 10.70
N GLN A 122 -32.43 15.40 10.49
CA GLN A 122 -31.87 14.14 9.97
C GLN A 122 -31.58 14.20 8.46
N THR A 123 -32.25 15.10 7.73
CA THR A 123 -32.01 15.36 6.31
C THR A 123 -31.14 16.61 6.08
N SER A 124 -30.62 17.21 7.15
CA SER A 124 -29.77 18.40 7.04
C SER A 124 -28.50 18.09 6.22
N PRO A 125 -27.96 19.07 5.46
CA PRO A 125 -26.72 18.90 4.71
C PRO A 125 -25.56 18.39 5.57
N ARG A 126 -25.53 18.77 6.86
CA ARG A 126 -24.52 18.31 7.81
C ARG A 126 -24.62 16.81 8.09
N ALA A 127 -25.84 16.28 8.24
CA ALA A 127 -26.07 14.84 8.41
C ALA A 127 -25.66 14.06 7.15
N ILE A 128 -25.96 14.60 5.98
CA ILE A 128 -25.57 14.02 4.70
C ILE A 128 -24.04 13.97 4.59
N ILE A 129 -23.33 15.09 4.79
CA ILE A 129 -21.86 15.16 4.73
C ILE A 129 -21.23 14.16 5.71
N HIS A 130 -21.75 14.07 6.93
CA HIS A 130 -21.26 13.12 7.93
C HIS A 130 -21.41 11.65 7.47
N ASN A 131 -22.51 11.32 6.78
CA ASN A 131 -22.76 9.97 6.27
C ASN A 131 -21.95 9.65 4.99
N TYR A 132 -21.52 10.67 4.24
CA TYR A 132 -20.63 10.50 3.08
C TYR A 132 -19.15 10.33 3.45
N ALA A 133 -18.70 10.90 4.57
CA ALA A 133 -17.33 10.78 5.05
C ALA A 133 -16.74 9.34 5.01
N PRO A 134 -17.43 8.26 5.44
CA PRO A 134 -16.91 6.89 5.32
C PRO A 134 -16.60 6.43 3.90
N ALA A 135 -17.31 6.94 2.88
CA ALA A 135 -17.01 6.61 1.50
C ALA A 135 -15.59 7.08 1.12
N ILE A 136 -15.26 8.30 1.55
CA ILE A 136 -13.99 8.93 1.23
C ILE A 136 -12.85 8.24 1.98
N THR A 137 -13.05 7.89 3.26
CA THR A 137 -12.00 7.20 4.05
C THR A 137 -11.70 5.80 3.51
N ALA A 138 -12.73 5.02 3.15
CA ALA A 138 -12.56 3.70 2.55
C ALA A 138 -11.76 3.76 1.24
N THR A 139 -12.05 4.75 0.39
CA THR A 139 -11.27 4.99 -0.84
C THR A 139 -9.82 5.33 -0.52
N GLY A 140 -9.60 6.25 0.42
CA GLY A 140 -8.26 6.66 0.86
C GLY A 140 -7.44 5.47 1.37
N SER A 141 -8.03 4.64 2.23
CA SER A 141 -7.41 3.41 2.75
C SER A 141 -7.04 2.45 1.61
N GLY A 142 -7.96 2.25 0.65
CA GLY A 142 -7.74 1.38 -0.51
C GLY A 142 -6.59 1.85 -1.40
N LEU A 143 -6.59 3.13 -1.77
CA LEU A 143 -5.53 3.73 -2.60
C LEU A 143 -4.17 3.72 -1.88
N PHE A 144 -4.16 4.07 -0.59
CA PHE A 144 -2.93 4.04 0.20
C PHE A 144 -2.35 2.63 0.26
N MET A 145 -3.16 1.62 0.57
CA MET A 145 -2.69 0.24 0.65
C MET A 145 -2.27 -0.32 -0.71
N ALA A 146 -2.95 0.03 -1.80
CA ALA A 146 -2.53 -0.34 -3.15
C ALA A 146 -1.13 0.22 -3.47
N LEU A 147 -0.95 1.52 -3.25
CA LEU A 147 0.32 2.21 -3.52
C LEU A 147 1.46 1.58 -2.72
N MET A 148 1.26 1.36 -1.41
CA MET A 148 2.31 0.82 -0.55
C MET A 148 2.73 -0.60 -0.94
N ASN A 149 1.80 -1.42 -1.41
CA ASN A 149 2.07 -2.81 -1.74
C ASN A 149 2.60 -3.01 -3.18
N ILE A 150 2.62 -1.98 -4.02
CA ILE A 150 3.30 -2.06 -5.33
C ILE A 150 4.81 -1.78 -5.19
N LEU A 151 5.21 -0.93 -4.23
CA LEU A 151 6.59 -0.46 -4.07
C LEU A 151 7.63 -1.56 -3.83
N PRO A 152 7.41 -2.60 -3.00
CA PRO A 152 8.43 -3.61 -2.72
C PRO A 152 8.94 -4.31 -3.97
N THR A 153 8.06 -4.62 -4.93
CA THR A 153 8.44 -5.27 -6.20
C THR A 153 9.34 -4.35 -7.03
N TRP A 154 9.02 -3.06 -7.11
CA TRP A 154 9.84 -2.08 -7.84
C TRP A 154 11.23 -1.93 -7.21
N ILE A 155 11.28 -1.91 -5.88
CA ILE A 155 12.53 -1.84 -5.12
C ILE A 155 13.42 -3.04 -5.38
N VAL A 156 12.86 -4.25 -5.51
CA VAL A 156 13.65 -5.44 -5.87
C VAL A 156 14.25 -5.30 -7.26
N LEU A 157 13.44 -4.91 -8.26
CA LEU A 157 13.90 -4.76 -9.64
C LEU A 157 15.02 -3.71 -9.75
N ILE A 158 14.78 -2.50 -9.23
CA ILE A 158 15.73 -1.39 -9.27
C ILE A 158 16.95 -1.68 -8.37
N GLY A 159 16.72 -2.21 -7.18
CA GLY A 159 17.76 -2.47 -6.18
C GLY A 159 18.77 -3.49 -6.66
N ARG A 160 18.33 -4.56 -7.36
CA ARG A 160 19.24 -5.56 -7.94
C ARG A 160 20.14 -4.97 -9.01
N ASP A 161 19.59 -4.14 -9.90
CA ASP A 161 20.36 -3.48 -10.96
C ASP A 161 21.43 -2.54 -10.38
N LEU A 162 21.05 -1.77 -9.35
CA LEU A 162 21.97 -0.89 -8.62
C LEU A 162 23.05 -1.66 -7.86
N ILE A 163 22.69 -2.75 -7.19
CA ILE A 163 23.66 -3.57 -6.47
C ILE A 163 24.64 -4.23 -7.45
N ARG A 164 24.18 -4.71 -8.62
CA ARG A 164 25.04 -5.29 -9.67
C ARG A 164 26.03 -4.26 -10.23
N SER A 165 25.57 -3.04 -10.52
CA SER A 165 26.44 -1.98 -11.04
C SER A 165 27.52 -1.59 -10.02
N LEU A 166 27.16 -1.45 -8.73
CA LEU A 166 28.11 -1.17 -7.64
C LEU A 166 29.05 -2.35 -7.36
N ALA A 167 28.62 -3.59 -7.63
CA ALA A 167 29.44 -4.78 -7.51
C ALA A 167 30.42 -4.97 -8.68
N GLY A 168 30.40 -4.10 -9.70
CA GLY A 168 31.28 -4.20 -10.87
C GLY A 168 30.95 -5.40 -11.78
N GLY A 169 29.73 -5.96 -11.67
CA GLY A 169 29.25 -6.98 -12.60
C GLY A 169 28.90 -6.35 -13.95
N PRO A 170 28.94 -7.11 -15.06
CA PRO A 170 28.49 -6.62 -16.34
C PRO A 170 27.02 -6.17 -16.24
N THR A 171 26.75 -4.92 -16.63
CA THR A 171 25.39 -4.38 -16.71
C THR A 171 24.60 -5.26 -17.68
N PRO A 172 23.45 -5.84 -17.28
CA PRO A 172 22.64 -6.62 -18.22
C PRO A 172 22.26 -5.70 -19.38
N THR A 173 22.72 -6.05 -20.58
CA THR A 173 22.33 -5.37 -21.82
C THR A 173 20.83 -5.55 -21.99
N ARG A 174 20.06 -4.47 -21.80
CA ARG A 174 18.65 -4.37 -22.21
C ARG A 174 18.60 -4.58 -23.73
N GLY A 175 18.53 -5.83 -24.20
CA GLY A 175 18.59 -6.14 -25.63
C GLY A 175 18.47 -7.60 -26.03
N ALA A 176 18.32 -8.54 -25.09
CA ALA A 176 18.13 -9.96 -25.42
C ALA A 176 16.81 -10.49 -24.84
N ALA A 177 15.70 -9.89 -25.25
CA ALA A 177 14.39 -10.53 -25.20
C ALA A 177 13.88 -10.56 -26.66
N ARG A 178 14.04 -11.72 -27.29
CA ARG A 178 13.20 -12.14 -28.43
C ARG A 178 12.03 -12.92 -27.86
#